data_AF-A0A3F2ZSD3-F1
#
_entry.id   AF-A0A3F2ZSD3-F1
#
_cell.length_a   1.000
_cell.length_b   1.000
_cell.length_c   1.000
_cell.angle_alpha   90.00
_cell.angle_beta   90.00
_cell.angle_gamma   90.00
#
_symmetry.space_group_name_H-M   'P 1'
#
loop_
_entity.id
_entity.type
_entity.pdbx_description
1 polymer ?
#
loop_
_entity_poly.entity_id
_entity_poly.type
_entity_poly.pdbx_seq_one_letter_code
_entity_poly.pdbx_strand_id
1 'polypeptide(L)' 'MLENMNEFRCPRCQKLLFKYKLKGELNLEIKCTRCRTFTNATINKNNFNK' A
#
# COMPACT_ATOMS: atom_id res chain seq x y z
N MET A 1 4.83 -2.00 -22.21
CA MET A 1 5.47 -1.30 -21.08
C MET A 1 4.76 -1.74 -19.80
N LEU A 2 5.40 -2.56 -18.97
CA LEU A 2 4.79 -3.07 -17.73
C LEU A 2 5.12 -2.10 -16.59
N GLU A 3 4.21 -1.18 -16.28
CA GLU A 3 4.40 -0.28 -15.15
C GLU A 3 4.27 -1.06 -13.83
N ASN A 4 5.38 -1.26 -13.11
CA ASN A 4 5.38 -1.89 -11.80
C ASN A 4 4.65 -0.99 -10.78
N MET A 5 3.34 -1.22 -10.61
CA MET A 5 2.54 -0.62 -9.53
C MET A 5 2.73 -1.42 -8.25
N ASN A 6 2.93 -0.74 -7.12
CA ASN A 6 2.97 -1.42 -5.83
C ASN A 6 1.56 -1.80 -5.40
N GLU A 7 1.46 -2.95 -4.75
CA GLU A 7 0.20 -3.47 -4.25
C GLU A 7 0.18 -3.39 -2.72
N PHE A 8 -0.81 -2.72 -2.15
CA PHE A 8 -1.06 -2.77 -0.72
C PHE A 8 -2.15 -3.81 -0.42
N ARG A 9 -1.79 -4.82 0.37
CA ARG A 9 -2.69 -5.91 0.76
C ARG A 9 -2.96 -5.84 2.25
N CYS A 10 -4.16 -6.23 2.65
CA CYS A 10 -4.52 -6.29 4.06
C CYS A 10 -3.67 -7.37 4.76
N PRO A 11 -2.99 -7.07 5.88
CA PRO A 11 -2.14 -8.04 6.57
C PRO A 11 -2.94 -9.23 7.13
N ARG A 12 -4.25 -9.07 7.40
CA ARG A 12 -5.09 -10.15 7.94
C ARG A 12 -5.69 -11.10 6.90
N CYS A 13 -6.16 -10.59 5.77
CA CYS A 13 -6.85 -11.42 4.77
C CYS A 13 -6.15 -11.47 3.42
N GLN A 14 -5.01 -10.80 3.28
CA GLN A 14 -4.24 -10.64 2.04
C GLN A 14 -5.04 -10.09 0.87
N LYS A 15 -6.25 -9.57 1.12
CA LYS A 15 -7.07 -8.92 0.10
C LYS A 15 -6.35 -7.66 -0.36
N LEU A 16 -6.24 -7.50 -1.67
CA LEU A 16 -5.78 -6.26 -2.28
C LEU A 16 -6.69 -5.13 -1.85
N LEU A 17 -6.11 -4.12 -1.19
CA LEU A 17 -6.84 -2.93 -0.78
C LEU A 17 -6.78 -1.88 -1.87
N PHE A 18 -5.59 -1.62 -2.41
CA PHE A 18 -5.36 -0.68 -3.51
C PHE A 18 -4.00 -0.91 -4.15
N LYS A 19 -3.84 -0.39 -5.37
CA LYS A 19 -2.56 -0.30 -6.08
C LYS A 19 -2.14 1.17 -6.12
N TYR A 20 -0.86 1.44 -5.96
CA TYR A 20 -0.37 2.80 -5.93
C TYR A 20 0.98 2.92 -6.65
N LYS A 21 1.21 4.10 -7.20
CA LYS A 21 2.50 4.52 -7.75
C LYS A 21 2.85 5.84 -7.11
N LEU A 22 3.66 5.77 -6.05
CA LEU A 22 4.07 6.98 -5.34
C LEU A 22 5.35 7.57 -5.90
N LYS A 23 5.46 8.90 -5.83
CA LYS A 23 6.70 9.68 -6.01
C LYS A 23 6.86 10.59 -4.78
N GLY A 24 7.23 10.02 -3.62
CA GLY A 24 7.34 10.75 -2.35
C GLY A 24 6.97 9.89 -1.12
N GLU A 25 6.29 10.50 -0.15
CA GLU A 25 5.71 9.84 1.03
C GLU A 25 4.18 9.88 0.97
N LEU A 26 3.53 8.77 1.33
CA LEU A 26 2.08 8.65 1.48
C LEU A 26 1.80 8.01 2.83
N ASN A 27 1.12 8.76 3.68
CA ASN A 27 0.52 8.25 4.90
C ASN A 27 -0.96 8.02 4.61
N LEU A 28 -1.40 6.77 4.69
CA LEU A 28 -2.81 6.43 4.50
C LEU A 28 -3.28 5.52 5.63
N GLU A 29 -4.53 5.72 6.02
CA GLU A 29 -5.26 4.78 6.86
C GLU A 29 -6.37 4.18 6.01
N ILE A 30 -6.37 2.86 5.89
CA ILE A 30 -7.41 2.16 5.15
C ILE A 30 -8.08 1.12 6.03
N LYS A 31 -9.41 1.14 6.01
CA LYS A 31 -10.22 0.10 6.61
C LYS A 31 -10.40 -1.03 5.63
N CYS A 32 -9.96 -2.23 5.98
CA CYS A 32 -10.26 -3.41 5.20
C CYS A 32 -11.76 -3.72 5.29
N THR A 33 -12.46 -3.73 4.16
CA THR A 33 -13.90 -4.04 4.12
C THR A 33 -14.23 -5.47 4.56
N ARG A 34 -13.28 -6.40 4.42
CA ARG A 34 -13.46 -7.81 4.78
C ARG A 34 -13.25 -8.07 6.27
N CYS A 35 -12.13 -7.59 6.82
CA CYS A 35 -11.76 -7.82 8.22
C CYS A 35 -12.24 -6.72 9.17
N ARG A 36 -12.80 -5.62 8.64
CA ARG A 36 -13.14 -4.36 9.34
C ARG A 36 -11.99 -3.78 10.17
N THR A 37 -10.77 -4.24 9.91
CA THR A 37 -9.54 -3.83 10.60
C THR A 37 -9.00 -2.59 9.92
N PHE A 38 -8.61 -1.60 10.71
CA PHE A 38 -7.91 -0.42 10.25
C PHE A 38 -6.43 -0.76 10.09
N THR A 39 -5.85 -0.33 8.98
CA THR A 39 -4.43 -0.51 8.72
C THR A 39 -3.85 0.82 8.29
N ASN A 40 -2.90 1.30 9.07
CA ASN A 40 -2.13 2.49 8.81
C ASN A 40 -0.90 2.05 8.00
N ALA A 41 -0.66 2.70 6.87
CA ALA A 41 0.49 2.44 6.03
C ALA A 41 1.18 3.75 5.71
N THR A 42 2.44 3.84 6.13
CA THR A 42 3.36 4.88 5.68
C THR A 42 4.21 4.28 4.58
N ILE A 43 4.03 4.81 3.38
CA ILE A 43 4.69 4.36 2.18
C ILE A 43 5.62 5.48 1.75
N ASN A 44 6.90 5.26 1.96
CA ASN A 44 7.96 6.17 1.58
C ASN A 44 8.72 5.55 0.40
N LYS A 45 8.58 6.16 -0.78
CA LYS A 45 9.43 5.83 -1.93
C LYS A 45 10.72 6.63 -1.83
N ASN A 46 11.55 6.31 -0.82
CA ASN A 46 12.96 6.61 -0.92
C ASN A 46 13.53 5.63 -1.94
N ASN A 47 14.06 6.13 -3.06
CA ASN A 47 14.88 5.32 -3.96
C ASN A 47 16.17 4.94 -3.21
N PHE A 48 16.11 4.01 -2.26
CA PHE A 48 17.31 3.35 -1.76
C PHE A 48 17.58 2.15 -2.67
N ASN A 49 18.10 2.46 -3.85
CA ASN A 49 18.87 1.52 -4.64
C ASN A 49 20.32 1.70 -4.18
N LYS A 50 20.76 0.87 -3.23
CA LYS A 50 22.18 0.65 -2.96
C LYS A 50 22.56 -0.71 -3.52
#